data_AF-A0A1I6BX56-F1
#
_entry.id   AF-A0A1I6BX56-F1
#
_cell.length_a   1.000
_cell.length_b   1.000
_cell.length_c   1.000
_cell.angle_alpha   90.00
_cell.angle_beta   90.00
_cell.angle_gamma   90.00
#
_symmetry.space_group_name_H-M   'P 1'
#
loop_
_entity.id
_entity.type
_entity.pdbx_description
1 polymer ?
#
loop_
_entity_poly.entity_id
_entity_poly.type
_entity_poly.pdbx_seq_one_letter_code
_entity_poly.pdbx_strand_id
1 'polypeptide(L)' 'MVQDNKIQLNVRVSNETSKKLDAIVEYYQENMKLGRLYKGDVLMDIIEKSYEQMLKQKNALKKY' A
#
# COMPACT_ATOMS: atom_id res chain seq x y z
N MET A 1 -8.52 26.08 0.54
CA MET A 1 -8.60 24.94 1.48
C MET A 1 -8.80 23.70 0.63
N VAL A 2 -7.76 22.86 0.49
CA VAL A 2 -7.87 21.60 -0.26
C VAL A 2 -8.62 20.65 0.66
N GLN A 3 -9.86 20.34 0.29
CA GLN A 3 -10.67 19.35 0.97
C GLN A 3 -9.94 18.01 0.80
N ASP A 4 -9.49 17.38 1.89
CA ASP A 4 -8.94 16.02 1.90
C ASP A 4 -10.05 15.03 1.51
N ASN A 5 -10.41 15.03 0.24
CA ASN A 5 -11.42 14.15 -0.32
C ASN A 5 -10.82 12.76 -0.41
N LYS A 6 -10.95 11.99 0.68
CA LYS A 6 -10.69 10.54 0.66
C LYS A 6 -11.60 9.92 -0.39
N ILE A 7 -11.00 9.27 -1.39
CA ILE A 7 -11.72 8.56 -2.46
C ILE A 7 -11.70 7.07 -2.12
N GLN A 8 -12.87 6.44 -2.11
CA GLN A 8 -12.96 4.98 -1.97
C GLN A 8 -12.59 4.30 -3.29
N LEU A 9 -11.61 3.41 -3.24
CA LEU A 9 -11.23 2.57 -4.37
C LEU A 9 -11.87 1.18 -4.23
N ASN A 10 -12.74 0.81 -5.18
CA ASN A 10 -13.31 -0.53 -5.25
C ASN A 10 -12.42 -1.41 -6.14
N VAL A 11 -11.69 -2.35 -5.54
CA VAL A 11 -10.76 -3.24 -6.25
C VAL A 11 -11.30 -4.66 -6.24
N ARG A 12 -11.28 -5.32 -7.40
CA ARG A 12 -11.45 -6.78 -7.50
C ARG A 12 -10.07 -7.41 -7.66
N VAL A 13 -9.77 -8.40 -6.84
CA VAL A 13 -8.52 -9.15 -6.87
C VAL A 13 -8.81 -10.64 -6.95
N SER A 14 -7.84 -11.42 -7.44
CA SER A 14 -7.92 -12.87 -7.35
C SER A 14 -7.86 -13.31 -5.88
N ASN A 15 -8.36 -14.53 -5.61
CA ASN A 15 -8.27 -15.13 -4.27
C ASN A 15 -6.80 -15.21 -3.81
N GLU A 16 -5.89 -15.60 -4.72
CA GLU A 16 -4.46 -15.67 -4.42
C GLU A 16 -3.89 -14.31 -4.00
N THR A 17 -4.23 -13.23 -4.72
CA THR A 17 -3.79 -11.87 -4.36
C THR A 17 -4.38 -11.42 -3.02
N SER A 18 -5.64 -11.76 -2.73
CA SER A 18 -6.24 -11.48 -1.42
C SER A 18 -5.48 -12.19 -0.30
N LYS A 19 -5.12 -13.47 -0.47
CA LYS A 19 -4.35 -14.23 0.52
C LYS A 19 -2.95 -13.66 0.75
N LYS A 20 -2.30 -13.16 -0.32
CA LYS A 20 -1.01 -12.46 -0.20
C LYS A 20 -1.15 -11.19 0.64
N LEU A 21 -2.20 -10.39 0.43
CA LEU A 21 -2.46 -9.20 1.25
C LEU A 21 -2.68 -9.57 2.72
N ASP A 22 -3.36 -10.68 3.00
CA ASP A 22 -3.60 -11.16 4.37
C ASP A 22 -2.30 -11.52 5.08
N ALA A 23 -1.42 -12.25 4.41
CA ALA A 23 -0.10 -12.58 4.94
C ALA A 23 0.77 -11.33 5.20
N ILE A 24 0.66 -10.30 4.36
CA ILE A 24 1.38 -9.03 4.59
C ILE A 24 0.82 -8.29 5.81
N VAL A 25 -0.51 -8.28 5.98
CA VAL A 25 -1.15 -7.69 7.17
C VAL A 25 -0.69 -8.41 8.44
N GLU A 26 -0.68 -9.74 8.43
CA GLU A 26 -0.17 -10.56 9.54
C GLU A 26 1.29 -10.21 9.87
N TYR A 27 2.16 -10.17 8.86
CA TYR A 27 3.56 -9.79 9.03
C TYR A 27 3.72 -8.39 9.64
N TYR A 28 2.96 -7.39 9.18
CA TYR A 28 3.04 -6.04 9.77
C TYR A 28 2.48 -6.02 11.20
N GLN A 29 1.42 -6.78 11.46
CA GLN A 29 0.77 -6.88 12.76
C GLN A 29 1.68 -7.52 13.82
N GLU A 30 2.44 -8.56 13.46
CA GLU A 30 3.42 -9.20 14.35
C GLU A 30 4.52 -8.24 14.80
N ASN A 31 4.89 -7.30 13.93
CA ASN A 31 5.93 -6.30 14.19
C ASN A 31 5.39 -5.02 14.86
N MET A 32 4.06 -4.89 15.03
CA MET A 32 3.44 -3.75 15.71
C MET A 32 3.26 -4.01 17.20
N LYS A 33 3.74 -3.06 18.02
CA LYS A 33 3.64 -3.16 19.49
C LYS A 33 2.21 -3.05 20.02
N LEU A 34 1.36 -2.24 19.38
CA LEU A 34 -0.04 -1.99 19.75
C LEU A 34 -0.87 -1.59 18.53
N GLY A 35 -2.15 -1.98 18.48
CA GLY A 35 -3.11 -1.61 17.44
C GLY A 35 -3.53 -2.77 16.54
N ARG A 36 -4.55 -2.54 15.69
CA ARG A 36 -5.00 -3.48 14.66
C ARG A 36 -4.80 -2.85 13.30
N LEU A 37 -4.15 -3.57 12.39
CA LEU A 37 -4.01 -3.21 10.98
C LEU A 37 -5.18 -3.76 10.16
N TYR A 38 -5.70 -2.94 9.24
CA TYR A 38 -6.69 -3.38 8.28
C TYR A 38 -6.07 -3.54 6.89
N LYS A 39 -6.65 -4.44 6.09
CA LYS A 39 -6.22 -4.67 4.69
C LYS A 39 -6.19 -3.39 3.86
N GLY A 40 -7.14 -2.48 4.10
CA GLY A 40 -7.20 -1.19 3.42
C GLY A 40 -6.02 -0.28 3.73
N ASP A 41 -5.59 -0.22 4.99
CA ASP A 41 -4.44 0.59 5.41
C ASP A 41 -3.15 0.03 4.82
N VAL A 42 -2.99 -1.30 4.86
CA VAL A 42 -1.82 -1.97 4.28
C VAL A 42 -1.79 -1.82 2.76
N LEU A 43 -2.93 -1.95 2.09
CA LEU A 43 -3.00 -1.73 0.64
C LEU A 43 -2.62 -0.30 0.25
N MET A 44 -3.12 0.70 1.00
CA MET A 44 -2.76 2.10 0.80
C MET A 44 -1.25 2.31 0.97
N ASP A 45 -0.65 1.80 2.05
CA ASP A 45 0.79 1.91 2.31
C ASP A 45 1.64 1.24 1.21
N ILE A 46 1.22 0.08 0.71
CA ILE A 46 1.88 -0.59 -0.42
C ILE A 46 1.85 0.28 -1.68
N ILE A 47 0.70 0.91 -1.98
CA ILE A 47 0.53 1.79 -3.14
C ILE A 47 1.46 3.00 -3.03
N GLU A 48 1.49 3.68 -1.88
CA GLU A 48 2.36 4.84 -1.65
C GLU A 48 3.85 4.48 -1.80
N LYS A 49 4.29 3.39 -1.16
CA LYS A 49 5.69 2.91 -1.27
C LYS A 49 6.07 2.54 -2.70
N SER A 50 5.16 1.89 -3.43
CA SER A 50 5.38 1.52 -4.83
C SER A 50 5.47 2.76 -5.73
N TYR A 51 4.65 3.77 -5.47
CA TYR A 51 4.69 5.05 -6.19
C TYR A 51 5.99 5.80 -5.95
N GLU A 52 6.46 5.87 -4.70
CA GLU A 52 7.77 6.45 -4.38
C GLU A 52 8.91 5.73 -5.11
N GLN A 53 8.90 4.39 -5.12
CA GLN A 53 9.89 3.60 -5.83
C GLN A 53 9.86 3.87 -7.34
N MET A 54 8.68 3.95 -7.93
CA MET A 54 8.50 4.31 -9.34
C MET A 54 9.09 5.70 -9.65
N LEU A 55 8.83 6.71 -8.80
CA LEU A 55 9.40 8.04 -8.95
C LEU A 55 10.93 8.03 -8.88
N LYS A 56 11.51 7.26 -7.93
CA LYS A 56 12.98 7.08 -7.83
C LYS A 56 13.56 6.51 -9.12
N GLN A 57 12.93 5.47 -9.68
CA GLN A 57 13.37 4.86 -10.95
C GLN A 57 13.26 5.83 -12.12
N LYS A 58 12.14 6.55 -12.25
CA LYS A 58 11.92 7.55 -13.31
C LYS A 58 12.96 8.67 -13.25
N ASN A 59 13.32 9.13 -12.06
CA ASN A 59 14.32 10.18 -11.88
C ASN A 59 15.75 9.70 -12.13
N ALA A 60 16.05 8.44 -11.84
CA ALA A 60 17.33 7.83 -12.19
C ALA A 60 17.49 7.74 -13.72
N LEU A 61 16.44 7.33 -14.45
CA LEU A 61 16.44 7.24 -15.91
C LEU A 61 16.59 8.60 -16.62
N LYS A 62 16.15 9.70 -16.00
CA LYS A 62 16.29 11.07 -16.56
C LYS A 62 17.69 11.67 -16.40
N LYS A 63 18.55 11.06 -15.58
CA LYS A 63 19.91 11.55 -15.31
C LYS A 63 20.97 10.93 -16.23
N TYR A 64 20.58 9.98 -17.08
CA TYR A 64 21.37 9.41 -18.16
C TYR A 64 20.86 9.94 -19.51
#